data_AF-H9EW86-F1
#
_entry.id   AF-H9EW86-F1
#
_cell.length_a   1.000
_cell.length_b   1.000
_cell.length_c   1.000
_cell.angle_alpha   90.00
_cell.angle_beta   90.00
_cell.angle_gamma   90.00
#
_symmetry.space_group_name_H-M   'P 1'
#
loop_
_entity.id
_entity.type
_entity.pdbx_description
1 polymer ?
#
loop_
_entity_poly.entity_id
_entity_poly.type
_entity_poly.pdbx_seq_one_letter_code
_entity_poly.pdbx_strand_id
1 'polypeptide(L)'
;MSIFPKISLRPEVENYLKEGFVNKEIVTALGKQEAERKFETLLKHLSHPPSFTTVRVNTHLTSVQHVKNLLLDELQKQFNGLSVPILQHPDLQDVLLIPVIGPRKNIKKQQCEAIVGAQCGNAVLRGAHVYAPGIVSASKFMKAGDVISVYSDIKGKCKKGAREFDGTKVFLGNGISELSRKEIFNGLPELKGMGIRMTEPVYLSPSFDNVLPRYLFLQNLPSALVTHVLNPQPGEKILDLCAAPGGKTTHIAALMHDQGEVIAMDKIFSKVEKIKQNALLLGLNSIRAFCFDGTKAVKLDMVEDTEGEPPFLPESFDRILLDAPCSGMGQRPNMACTWSLKELASYQPLQRKLFTAAVQLLKPEGVLVYSTCTITLAENEEQVAWALTKFPCLQLQPQEPHIGGEGMRGAGLSCEQLKQLQRFDPSAVPLPDTDMDSLREARREDMLRLANKDSIGFFIAKFIKCKST
;
A
#
# COMPACT_ATOMS: atom_id res chain seq x y z
N MET A 1 4.36 -18.89 18.66
CA MET A 1 4.23 -17.47 19.09
C MET A 1 4.68 -16.58 17.94
N SER A 2 3.98 -15.47 17.68
CA SER A 2 4.33 -14.52 16.61
C SER A 2 5.66 -13.83 16.90
N ILE A 3 6.46 -13.56 15.87
CA ILE A 3 7.80 -12.99 16.07
C ILE A 3 7.78 -11.52 16.47
N PHE A 4 6.75 -10.78 16.04
CA PHE A 4 6.57 -9.37 16.40
C PHE A 4 5.41 -9.18 17.37
N PRO A 5 5.50 -8.17 18.26
CA PRO A 5 4.37 -7.73 19.08
C PRO A 5 3.30 -7.04 18.23
N LYS A 6 2.16 -6.72 18.83
CA LYS A 6 1.16 -5.85 18.18
C LYS A 6 1.74 -4.48 17.86
N ILE A 7 1.13 -3.80 16.87
CA ILE A 7 1.53 -2.46 16.47
C ILE A 7 1.56 -1.54 17.69
N SER A 8 2.65 -0.80 17.88
CA SER A 8 2.77 0.16 18.97
C SER A 8 1.97 1.41 18.64
N LEU A 9 0.87 1.62 19.34
CA LEU A 9 0.00 2.80 19.21
C LEU A 9 0.04 3.64 20.48
N ARG A 10 -0.37 4.91 20.37
CA ARG A 10 -0.67 5.72 21.56
C ARG A 10 -1.98 5.20 22.21
N PRO A 11 -2.13 5.22 23.54
CA PRO A 11 -3.34 4.74 24.20
C PRO A 11 -4.63 5.37 23.67
N GLU A 12 -4.63 6.68 23.43
CA GLU A 12 -5.78 7.39 22.89
C GLU A 12 -6.14 6.95 21.46
N VAL A 13 -5.15 6.58 20.64
CA VAL A 13 -5.36 6.09 19.28
C VAL A 13 -5.88 4.66 19.28
N GLU A 14 -5.30 3.79 20.12
CA GLU A 14 -5.74 2.40 20.24
C GLU A 14 -7.20 2.33 20.74
N ASN A 15 -7.56 3.15 21.73
CA ASN A 15 -8.93 3.25 22.22
C ASN A 15 -9.90 3.74 21.14
N TYR A 16 -9.53 4.76 20.36
CA TYR A 16 -10.36 5.23 19.25
C TYR A 16 -10.59 4.14 18.19
N LEU A 17 -9.55 3.39 17.82
CA LEU A 17 -9.72 2.26 16.91
C LEU A 17 -10.62 1.18 17.53
N LYS A 18 -10.43 0.87 18.82
CA LYS A 18 -11.26 -0.09 19.53
C LYS A 18 -12.74 0.31 19.50
N GLU A 19 -13.07 1.59 19.70
CA GLU A 19 -14.44 2.09 19.62
C GLU A 19 -15.08 1.83 18.24
N GLY A 20 -14.32 2.00 17.15
CA GLY A 20 -14.80 1.71 15.80
C GLY A 20 -15.05 0.22 15.55
N PHE A 21 -14.17 -0.66 16.05
CA PHE A 21 -14.25 -2.11 15.83
C PHE A 21 -15.12 -2.87 16.84
N VAL A 22 -15.49 -2.23 17.95
CA VAL A 22 -16.37 -2.79 18.99
C VAL A 22 -17.64 -1.94 19.12
N ASN A 23 -18.13 -1.44 17.99
CA ASN A 23 -19.38 -0.69 17.91
C ASN A 23 -20.61 -1.59 18.18
N LYS A 24 -21.75 -0.96 18.45
CA LYS A 24 -22.99 -1.67 18.84
C LYS A 24 -23.43 -2.71 17.81
N GLU A 25 -23.37 -2.41 16.51
CA GLU A 25 -23.79 -3.34 15.46
C GLU A 25 -22.90 -4.58 15.39
N ILE A 26 -21.58 -4.40 15.53
CA ILE A 26 -20.63 -5.52 15.56
C ILE A 26 -20.85 -6.36 16.83
N VAL A 27 -21.02 -5.73 17.98
CA VAL A 27 -21.26 -6.42 19.26
C VAL A 27 -22.58 -7.20 19.22
N THR A 28 -23.64 -6.65 18.61
CA THR A 28 -24.91 -7.37 18.43
C THR A 28 -24.74 -8.57 17.49
N ALA A 29 -23.89 -8.47 16.48
CA ALA A 29 -23.70 -9.54 15.48
C ALA A 29 -22.78 -10.67 15.95
N LEU A 30 -21.69 -10.36 16.67
CA LEU A 30 -20.61 -11.30 17.01
C LEU A 30 -20.45 -11.52 18.51
N GLY A 31 -21.01 -10.66 19.35
CA GLY A 31 -20.71 -10.58 20.77
C GLY A 31 -19.44 -9.78 21.06
N LYS A 32 -19.37 -9.18 22.25
CA LYS A 32 -18.26 -8.29 22.66
C LYS A 32 -16.91 -9.02 22.71
N GLN A 33 -16.88 -10.24 23.26
CA GLN A 33 -15.63 -11.00 23.42
C GLN A 33 -14.97 -11.31 22.07
N GLU A 34 -15.77 -11.73 21.09
CA GLU A 34 -15.26 -12.05 19.75
C GLU A 34 -14.82 -10.79 18.99
N ALA A 35 -15.54 -9.68 19.13
CA ALA A 35 -15.14 -8.39 18.55
C ALA A 35 -13.80 -7.91 19.12
N GLU A 36 -13.61 -7.96 20.44
CA GLU A 36 -12.35 -7.60 21.09
C GLU A 36 -11.21 -8.54 20.66
N ARG A 37 -11.46 -9.84 20.55
CA ARG A 37 -10.47 -10.83 20.07
C ARG A 37 -10.05 -10.56 18.63
N LYS A 38 -10.99 -10.24 17.74
CA LYS A 38 -10.69 -9.86 16.34
C LYS A 38 -9.87 -8.57 16.28
N PHE A 39 -10.21 -7.57 17.09
CA PHE A 39 -9.46 -6.33 17.16
C PHE A 39 -8.01 -6.55 17.63
N GLU A 40 -7.78 -7.31 18.70
CA GLU A 40 -6.41 -7.63 19.14
C GLU A 40 -5.64 -8.46 18.10
N THR A 41 -6.34 -9.36 17.38
CA THR A 41 -5.74 -10.14 16.28
C THR A 41 -5.31 -9.22 15.14
N LEU A 42 -6.15 -8.25 14.76
CA LEU A 42 -5.83 -7.22 13.77
C LEU A 42 -4.58 -6.43 14.16
N LEU A 43 -4.52 -5.89 15.37
CA LEU A 43 -3.34 -5.13 15.84
C LEU A 43 -2.06 -5.98 15.81
N LYS A 44 -2.17 -7.28 16.10
CA LYS A 44 -1.06 -8.21 16.01
C LYS A 44 -0.60 -8.46 14.56
N HIS A 45 -1.53 -8.59 13.63
CA HIS A 45 -1.24 -8.87 12.22
C HIS A 45 -0.64 -7.65 11.50
N LEU A 46 -1.01 -6.43 11.90
CA LEU A 46 -0.49 -5.19 11.31
C LEU A 46 1.04 -5.09 11.39
N SER A 47 1.67 -5.61 12.44
CA SER A 47 3.14 -5.61 12.59
C SER A 47 3.88 -6.57 11.65
N HIS A 48 3.18 -7.51 11.02
CA HIS A 48 3.78 -8.57 10.22
C HIS A 48 3.63 -8.26 8.73
N PRO A 49 4.65 -8.53 7.90
CA PRO A 49 4.55 -8.33 6.47
C PRO A 49 3.45 -9.21 5.88
N PRO A 50 2.81 -8.81 4.77
CA PRO A 50 1.98 -9.72 3.99
C PRO A 50 2.80 -10.92 3.54
N SER A 51 2.20 -12.11 3.54
CA SER A 51 2.84 -13.37 3.10
C SER A 51 3.15 -13.45 1.61
N PHE A 52 2.69 -12.48 0.82
CA PHE A 52 3.04 -12.36 -0.59
C PHE A 52 3.63 -10.99 -0.92
N THR A 53 4.71 -11.04 -1.69
CA THR A 53 5.15 -9.90 -2.48
C THR A 53 4.39 -9.91 -3.80
N THR A 54 3.77 -8.77 -4.09
CA THR A 54 2.84 -8.58 -5.22
C THR A 54 3.46 -7.58 -6.16
N VAL A 55 3.53 -7.95 -7.44
CA VAL A 55 4.15 -7.12 -8.47
C VAL A 55 3.20 -7.04 -9.65
N ARG A 56 2.97 -5.81 -10.11
CA ARG A 56 2.21 -5.55 -11.32
C ARG A 56 3.15 -5.56 -12.53
N VAL A 57 2.74 -6.27 -13.57
CA VAL A 57 3.42 -6.28 -14.86
C VAL A 57 2.94 -5.08 -15.69
N ASN A 58 3.87 -4.39 -16.33
CA ASN A 58 3.56 -3.38 -17.33
C ASN A 58 3.22 -4.05 -18.67
N THR A 59 1.95 -4.38 -18.83
CA THR A 59 1.42 -5.07 -20.03
C THR A 59 1.48 -4.24 -21.31
N HIS A 60 1.67 -2.92 -21.20
CA HIS A 60 1.87 -2.04 -22.35
C HIS A 60 3.19 -2.32 -23.09
N LEU A 61 4.25 -2.70 -22.36
CA LEU A 61 5.57 -2.93 -22.97
C LEU A 61 5.89 -4.41 -23.20
N THR A 62 5.26 -5.33 -22.47
CA THR A 62 5.65 -6.74 -22.49
C THR A 62 4.56 -7.65 -21.93
N SER A 63 4.67 -8.97 -22.16
CA SER A 63 3.70 -9.94 -21.67
C SER A 63 4.02 -10.42 -20.25
N VAL A 64 2.98 -10.82 -19.52
CA VAL A 64 3.09 -11.39 -18.17
C VAL A 64 3.97 -12.64 -18.15
N GLN A 65 3.85 -13.49 -19.17
CA GLN A 65 4.66 -14.71 -19.26
C GLN A 65 6.14 -14.40 -19.44
N HIS A 66 6.49 -13.41 -20.26
CA HIS A 66 7.89 -13.02 -20.46
C HIS A 66 8.49 -12.48 -19.16
N VAL A 67 7.79 -11.58 -18.48
CA VAL A 67 8.24 -11.00 -17.21
C VAL A 67 8.34 -12.05 -16.11
N LYS A 68 7.41 -12.99 -16.06
CA LYS A 68 7.46 -14.13 -15.13
C LYS A 68 8.74 -14.95 -15.33
N ASN A 69 9.14 -15.23 -16.57
CA ASN A 69 10.37 -15.97 -16.86
C ASN A 69 11.61 -15.18 -16.41
N LEU A 70 11.69 -13.89 -16.74
CA LEU A 70 12.79 -13.03 -16.29
C LEU A 70 12.88 -12.94 -14.76
N LEU A 71 11.73 -12.91 -14.08
CA LEU A 71 11.69 -12.92 -12.62
C LEU A 71 12.13 -14.27 -12.04
N LEU A 72 11.80 -15.40 -12.67
CA LEU A 72 12.30 -16.70 -12.21
C LEU A 72 13.84 -16.73 -12.22
N ASP A 73 14.46 -16.24 -13.31
CA ASP A 73 15.91 -16.14 -13.42
C ASP A 73 16.50 -15.18 -12.36
N GLU A 74 15.83 -14.06 -12.10
CA GLU A 74 16.26 -13.09 -11.10
C GLU A 74 16.16 -13.63 -9.67
N LEU A 75 15.07 -14.32 -9.33
CA LEU A 75 14.91 -14.95 -8.01
C LEU A 75 15.94 -16.05 -7.80
N GLN A 76 16.26 -16.82 -8.85
CA GLN A 76 17.31 -17.84 -8.79
C GLN A 76 18.68 -17.22 -8.46
N LYS A 77 18.99 -16.04 -9.00
CA LYS A 77 20.21 -15.29 -8.68
C LYS A 77 20.18 -14.74 -7.25
N GLN A 78 19.11 -14.05 -6.86
CA GLN A 78 19.02 -13.40 -5.55
C GLN A 78 19.02 -14.40 -4.39
N PHE A 79 18.44 -15.59 -4.59
CA PHE A 79 18.34 -16.60 -3.55
C PHE A 79 19.33 -17.77 -3.72
N ASN A 80 20.45 -17.56 -4.41
CA ASN A 80 21.53 -18.55 -4.55
C ASN A 80 21.02 -19.94 -4.98
N GLY A 81 20.11 -19.99 -5.95
CA GLY A 81 19.54 -21.23 -6.50
C GLY A 81 18.30 -21.77 -5.77
N LEU A 82 17.80 -21.12 -4.71
CA LEU A 82 16.53 -21.49 -4.10
C LEU A 82 15.37 -21.25 -5.09
N SER A 83 14.59 -22.30 -5.36
CA SER A 83 13.41 -22.23 -6.20
C SER A 83 12.19 -21.75 -5.41
N VAL A 84 11.72 -20.54 -5.71
CA VAL A 84 10.48 -19.97 -5.15
C VAL A 84 9.46 -19.82 -6.29
N PRO A 85 8.21 -20.30 -6.13
CA PRO A 85 7.23 -20.23 -7.21
C PRO A 85 6.78 -18.79 -7.46
N ILE A 86 6.49 -18.48 -8.72
CA ILE A 86 5.82 -17.24 -9.12
C ILE A 86 4.44 -17.62 -9.66
N LEU A 87 3.38 -17.16 -8.99
CA LEU A 87 2.00 -17.39 -9.41
C LEU A 87 1.49 -16.17 -10.16
N GLN A 88 0.69 -16.40 -11.21
CA GLN A 88 -0.13 -15.36 -11.82
C GLN A 88 -1.51 -15.42 -11.17
N HIS A 89 -2.03 -14.28 -10.75
CA HIS A 89 -3.36 -14.21 -10.15
C HIS A 89 -4.44 -14.47 -11.24
N PRO A 90 -5.45 -15.33 -11.00
CA PRO A 90 -6.45 -15.67 -12.01
C PRO A 90 -7.33 -14.48 -12.40
N ASP A 91 -7.77 -13.69 -11.42
CA ASP A 91 -8.69 -12.55 -11.66
C ASP A 91 -7.98 -11.23 -11.97
N LEU A 92 -6.67 -11.15 -11.71
CA LEU A 92 -5.85 -9.96 -11.91
C LEU A 92 -4.69 -10.36 -12.81
N GLN A 93 -5.00 -10.42 -14.11
CA GLN A 93 -4.17 -11.11 -15.09
C GLN A 93 -2.77 -10.52 -15.23
N ASP A 94 -2.59 -9.25 -14.88
CA ASP A 94 -1.34 -8.50 -14.89
C ASP A 94 -0.59 -8.51 -13.54
N VAL A 95 -1.02 -9.32 -12.57
CA VAL A 95 -0.40 -9.41 -11.25
C VAL A 95 0.32 -10.74 -11.04
N LEU A 96 1.58 -10.65 -10.64
CA LEU A 96 2.42 -11.76 -10.20
C LEU A 96 2.54 -11.77 -8.67
N LEU A 97 2.49 -12.96 -8.09
CA LEU A 97 2.53 -13.23 -6.66
C LEU A 97 3.77 -14.08 -6.36
N ILE A 98 4.58 -13.63 -5.41
CA ILE A 98 5.77 -14.33 -4.94
C ILE A 98 5.62 -14.54 -3.44
N PRO A 99 5.58 -15.79 -2.94
CA PRO A 99 5.44 -16.05 -1.52
C PRO A 99 6.67 -15.59 -0.74
N VAL A 100 6.44 -15.15 0.49
CA VAL A 100 7.45 -14.70 1.43
C VAL A 100 7.82 -15.85 2.36
N ILE A 101 9.11 -16.14 2.49
CA ILE A 101 9.60 -17.20 3.40
C ILE A 101 9.92 -16.57 4.75
N GLY A 102 9.20 -16.96 5.80
CA GLY A 102 9.41 -16.47 7.16
C GLY A 102 8.17 -16.65 8.04
N PRO A 103 8.28 -16.35 9.34
CA PRO A 103 9.47 -15.80 10.01
C PRO A 103 10.54 -16.85 10.34
N ARG A 104 11.81 -16.52 10.06
CA ARG A 104 12.99 -17.31 10.44
C ARG A 104 13.42 -17.00 11.87
N LYS A 105 13.19 -17.94 12.78
CA LYS A 105 13.44 -17.78 14.23
C LYS A 105 14.84 -18.21 14.68
N ASN A 106 15.58 -18.91 13.81
CA ASN A 106 16.89 -19.52 14.09
C ASN A 106 18.10 -18.62 13.75
N ILE A 107 17.87 -17.34 13.40
CA ILE A 107 18.96 -16.42 13.03
C ILE A 107 19.72 -15.98 14.29
N LYS A 108 21.02 -16.28 14.35
CA LYS A 108 21.89 -15.87 15.46
C LYS A 108 22.26 -14.39 15.32
N LYS A 109 22.03 -13.62 16.39
CA LYS A 109 22.38 -12.20 16.46
C LYS A 109 23.89 -12.01 16.56
N GLN A 110 24.39 -10.95 15.92
CA GLN A 110 25.79 -10.54 15.90
C GLN A 110 26.05 -9.47 16.97
N GLN A 111 27.31 -9.32 17.35
CA GLN A 111 27.74 -8.28 18.29
C GLN A 111 27.78 -6.88 17.65
N CYS A 112 28.07 -6.82 16.34
CA CYS A 112 28.04 -5.58 15.58
C CYS A 112 26.58 -5.29 15.15
N GLU A 113 26.07 -4.12 15.49
CA GLU A 113 24.67 -3.76 15.30
C GLU A 113 24.51 -2.50 14.45
N ALA A 114 23.45 -2.45 13.65
CA ALA A 114 22.93 -1.24 13.01
C ALA A 114 21.47 -1.03 13.40
N ILE A 115 21.06 0.22 13.53
CA ILE A 115 19.69 0.60 13.80
C ILE A 115 19.20 1.49 12.67
N VAL A 116 18.03 1.15 12.14
CA VAL A 116 17.34 1.89 11.10
C VAL A 116 16.06 2.51 11.63
N GLY A 117 15.58 3.57 10.97
CA GLY A 117 14.26 4.14 11.28
C GLY A 117 13.13 3.16 10.96
N ALA A 118 11.96 3.34 11.61
CA ALA A 118 10.81 2.45 11.47
C ALA A 118 10.38 2.17 10.01
N GLN A 119 10.32 3.22 9.17
CA GLN A 119 9.96 3.06 7.75
C GLN A 119 10.97 2.22 6.96
N CYS A 120 12.27 2.41 7.23
CA CYS A 120 13.31 1.59 6.64
C CYS A 120 13.21 0.14 7.14
N GLY A 121 12.92 -0.06 8.43
CA GLY A 121 12.64 -1.38 8.99
C GLY A 121 11.47 -2.08 8.31
N ASN A 122 10.37 -1.37 8.07
CA ASN A 122 9.21 -1.91 7.34
C ASN A 122 9.58 -2.29 5.90
N ALA A 123 10.43 -1.50 5.22
CA ALA A 123 10.92 -1.80 3.88
C ALA A 123 11.82 -3.05 3.85
N VAL A 124 12.71 -3.22 4.85
CA VAL A 124 13.55 -4.42 5.00
C VAL A 124 12.70 -5.67 5.17
N LEU A 125 11.64 -5.60 5.97
CA LEU A 125 10.69 -6.72 6.14
C LEU A 125 9.90 -7.04 4.86
N ARG A 126 9.91 -6.16 3.85
CA ARG A 126 9.33 -6.37 2.51
C ARG A 126 10.39 -6.76 1.47
N GLY A 127 11.63 -7.05 1.88
CA GLY A 127 12.71 -7.53 1.01
C GLY A 127 13.72 -6.47 0.58
N ALA A 128 13.61 -5.23 1.04
CA ALA A 128 14.57 -4.19 0.71
C ALA A 128 15.91 -4.39 1.44
N HIS A 129 16.99 -3.98 0.78
CA HIS A 129 18.26 -3.71 1.46
C HIS A 129 18.18 -2.40 2.25
N VAL A 130 19.15 -2.17 3.15
CA VAL A 130 19.24 -0.90 3.89
C VAL A 130 20.10 0.06 3.08
N TYR A 131 19.52 1.20 2.72
CA TYR A 131 20.24 2.31 2.09
C TYR A 131 20.79 3.26 3.15
N ALA A 132 21.92 3.90 2.86
CA ALA A 132 22.63 4.77 3.81
C ALA A 132 21.74 5.82 4.52
N PRO A 133 20.78 6.50 3.84
CA PRO A 133 19.90 7.46 4.50
C PRO A 133 18.98 6.86 5.58
N GLY A 134 18.73 5.54 5.53
CA GLY A 134 17.88 4.83 6.49
C GLY A 134 18.58 4.47 7.80
N ILE A 135 19.92 4.52 7.85
CA ILE A 135 20.71 4.15 9.02
C ILE A 135 20.75 5.32 10.01
N VAL A 136 20.25 5.09 11.23
CA VAL A 136 20.23 6.10 12.30
C VAL A 136 21.33 5.88 13.33
N SER A 137 21.76 4.64 13.56
CA SER A 137 22.83 4.30 14.50
C SER A 137 23.56 3.03 14.05
N ALA A 138 24.82 2.87 14.51
CA ALA A 138 25.70 1.76 14.16
C ALA A 138 26.76 1.55 15.25
N SER A 139 27.25 0.33 15.46
CA SER A 139 28.34 0.06 16.40
C SER A 139 29.61 0.88 16.09
N LYS A 140 30.30 1.33 17.15
CA LYS A 140 31.50 2.20 17.04
C LYS A 140 32.60 1.61 16.14
N PHE A 141 32.73 0.29 16.17
CA PHE A 141 33.79 -0.47 15.51
C PHE A 141 33.39 -1.06 14.16
N MET A 142 32.19 -0.73 13.65
CA MET A 142 31.68 -1.25 12.38
C MET A 142 32.54 -0.80 11.19
N LYS A 143 32.96 -1.77 10.37
CA LYS A 143 33.69 -1.61 9.12
C LYS A 143 32.86 -2.14 7.94
N ALA A 144 33.22 -1.71 6.72
CA ALA A 144 32.72 -2.34 5.51
C ALA A 144 33.19 -3.81 5.45
N GLY A 145 32.31 -4.71 5.04
CA GLY A 145 32.49 -6.16 5.05
C GLY A 145 32.05 -6.87 6.34
N ASP A 146 31.78 -6.14 7.43
CA ASP A 146 31.32 -6.76 8.67
C ASP A 146 29.93 -7.39 8.50
N VAL A 147 29.75 -8.59 9.07
CA VAL A 147 28.42 -9.18 9.26
C VAL A 147 27.79 -8.57 10.50
N ILE A 148 26.64 -7.93 10.32
CA ILE A 148 25.98 -7.11 11.35
C ILE A 148 24.52 -7.49 11.52
N SER A 149 24.00 -7.29 12.73
CA SER A 149 22.57 -7.44 13.02
C SER A 149 21.85 -6.10 12.85
N VAL A 150 20.78 -6.09 12.06
CA VAL A 150 19.99 -4.89 11.78
C VAL A 150 18.74 -4.89 12.67
N TYR A 151 18.48 -3.75 13.30
CA TYR A 151 17.32 -3.52 14.14
C TYR A 151 16.50 -2.32 13.68
N SER A 152 15.18 -2.40 13.81
CA SER A 152 14.29 -1.26 13.63
C SER A 152 14.07 -0.52 14.94
N ASP A 153 14.27 0.80 14.94
CA ASP A 153 13.78 1.70 15.98
C ASP A 153 12.31 2.04 15.72
N ILE A 154 11.42 1.20 16.26
CA ILE A 154 9.98 1.34 16.05
C ILE A 154 9.40 2.57 16.77
N LYS A 155 10.05 3.07 17.82
CA LYS A 155 9.54 4.24 18.58
C LYS A 155 10.11 5.57 18.06
N GLY A 156 11.07 5.54 17.13
CA GLY A 156 11.72 6.74 16.60
C GLY A 156 12.45 7.54 17.68
N LYS A 157 13.04 6.87 18.67
CA LYS A 157 13.73 7.50 19.81
C LYS A 157 15.25 7.49 19.68
N CYS A 158 15.80 6.74 18.73
CA CYS A 158 17.23 6.70 18.47
C CYS A 158 17.67 8.01 17.81
N LYS A 159 18.58 8.74 18.48
CA LYS A 159 19.16 9.96 17.91
C LYS A 159 20.14 9.57 16.79
N LYS A 160 20.06 10.26 15.65
CA LYS A 160 20.96 10.02 14.51
C LYS A 160 22.42 10.16 14.96
N GLY A 161 23.25 9.16 14.65
CA GLY A 161 24.64 9.10 15.05
C GLY A 161 24.87 8.62 16.49
N ALA A 162 23.85 8.12 17.20
CA ALA A 162 24.07 7.43 18.47
C ALA A 162 25.02 6.23 18.27
N ARG A 163 25.79 5.89 19.31
CA ARG A 163 26.74 4.77 19.30
C ARG A 163 26.19 3.54 20.03
N GLU A 164 25.22 3.76 20.90
CA GLU A 164 24.52 2.79 21.73
C GLU A 164 23.04 3.22 21.77
N PHE A 165 22.12 2.26 21.92
CA PHE A 165 20.69 2.51 22.05
C PHE A 165 20.05 1.42 22.91
N ASP A 166 19.48 1.86 24.02
CA ASP A 166 18.82 1.08 25.07
C ASP A 166 17.28 1.02 24.89
N GLY A 167 16.75 1.77 23.92
CA GLY A 167 15.33 1.77 23.59
C GLY A 167 14.84 0.50 22.91
N THR A 168 13.56 0.50 22.54
CA THR A 168 12.90 -0.65 21.91
C THR A 168 13.45 -0.89 20.50
N LYS A 169 14.16 -2.02 20.32
CA LYS A 169 14.69 -2.50 19.04
C LYS A 169 13.97 -3.76 18.59
N VAL A 170 13.58 -3.83 17.32
CA VAL A 170 13.06 -5.07 16.70
C VAL A 170 14.08 -5.64 15.74
N PHE A 171 14.46 -6.90 15.93
CA PHE A 171 15.45 -7.57 15.07
C PHE A 171 14.86 -7.85 13.68
N LEU A 172 15.57 -7.44 12.62
CA LEU A 172 15.14 -7.58 11.22
C LEU A 172 15.90 -8.68 10.48
N GLY A 173 17.08 -9.06 10.97
CA GLY A 173 17.96 -10.03 10.34
C GLY A 173 19.42 -9.60 10.38
N ASN A 174 20.27 -10.42 9.76
CA ASN A 174 21.68 -10.10 9.54
C ASN A 174 21.92 -9.61 8.11
N GLY A 175 22.95 -8.81 7.94
CA GLY A 175 23.43 -8.33 6.65
C GLY A 175 24.93 -8.04 6.65
N ILE A 176 25.48 -7.80 5.47
CA ILE A 176 26.87 -7.37 5.29
C ILE A 176 26.86 -5.85 5.14
N SER A 177 27.65 -5.15 5.94
CA SER A 177 27.79 -3.70 5.84
C SER A 177 28.63 -3.34 4.62
N GLU A 178 28.12 -2.49 3.73
CA GLU A 178 28.87 -1.95 2.59
C GLU A 178 29.65 -0.69 2.98
N LEU A 179 29.32 -0.09 4.14
CA LEU A 179 29.92 1.12 4.67
C LEU A 179 30.40 0.92 6.11
N SER A 180 31.45 1.63 6.49
CA SER A 180 31.84 1.83 7.88
C SER A 180 30.97 2.88 8.57
N ARG A 181 30.94 2.85 9.91
CA ARG A 181 30.27 3.90 10.69
C ARG A 181 30.82 5.31 10.36
N LYS A 182 32.12 5.44 10.14
CA LYS A 182 32.77 6.72 9.82
C LYS A 182 32.24 7.28 8.50
N GLU A 183 32.09 6.45 7.48
CA GLU A 183 31.54 6.88 6.18
C GLU A 183 30.09 7.33 6.32
N ILE A 184 29.27 6.61 7.08
CA ILE A 184 27.85 6.93 7.28
C ILE A 184 27.64 8.29 7.96
N PHE A 185 28.40 8.59 9.02
CA PHE A 185 28.14 9.77 9.88
C PHE A 185 29.13 10.92 9.73
N ASN A 186 30.31 10.69 9.15
CA ASN A 186 31.33 11.72 8.93
C ASN A 186 31.60 11.95 7.43
N GLY A 187 30.92 11.21 6.53
CA GLY A 187 31.01 11.41 5.08
C GLY A 187 30.19 12.61 4.58
N LEU A 188 30.09 12.75 3.26
CA LEU A 188 29.28 13.78 2.61
C LEU A 188 27.82 13.75 3.12
N PRO A 189 27.17 14.92 3.30
CA PRO A 189 25.84 15.02 3.91
C PRO A 189 24.71 14.32 3.13
N GLU A 190 24.96 13.89 1.88
CA GLU A 190 24.01 13.16 1.03
C GLU A 190 24.57 11.87 0.43
N LEU A 191 25.16 11.00 1.26
CA LEU A 191 25.48 9.63 0.82
C LEU A 191 24.21 8.89 0.37
N LYS A 192 24.09 8.66 -0.94
CA LYS A 192 23.06 7.84 -1.57
C LYS A 192 23.71 6.51 -1.97
N GLY A 193 23.00 5.41 -1.73
CA GLY A 193 23.49 4.07 -2.06
C GLY A 193 23.20 3.05 -0.97
N MET A 194 23.56 1.80 -1.26
CA MET A 194 23.41 0.67 -0.35
C MET A 194 24.34 0.85 0.86
N GLY A 195 23.79 0.75 2.06
CA GLY A 195 24.55 0.77 3.31
C GLY A 195 24.74 -0.62 3.89
N ILE A 196 23.68 -1.45 3.86
CA ILE A 196 23.72 -2.83 4.38
C ILE A 196 22.97 -3.74 3.41
N ARG A 197 23.67 -4.74 2.88
CA ARG A 197 23.08 -5.82 2.10
C ARG A 197 22.53 -6.87 3.04
N MET A 198 21.21 -6.98 3.11
CA MET A 198 20.56 -8.03 3.92
C MET A 198 20.85 -9.41 3.34
N THR A 199 21.42 -10.31 4.15
CA THR A 199 21.80 -11.67 3.75
C THR A 199 20.99 -12.74 4.46
N GLU A 200 20.63 -12.50 5.72
CA GLU A 200 19.77 -13.39 6.51
C GLU A 200 18.61 -12.59 7.13
N PRO A 201 17.64 -12.11 6.33
CA PRO A 201 16.48 -11.41 6.85
C PRO A 201 15.54 -12.37 7.58
N VAL A 202 14.78 -11.85 8.56
CA VAL A 202 13.73 -12.61 9.26
C VAL A 202 12.63 -13.06 8.30
N TYR A 203 12.27 -12.22 7.33
CA TYR A 203 11.40 -12.55 6.21
C TYR A 203 12.19 -12.43 4.91
N LEU A 204 12.37 -13.54 4.20
CA LEU A 204 13.00 -13.53 2.89
C LEU A 204 11.94 -13.20 1.83
N SER A 205 12.02 -11.97 1.36
CA SER A 205 11.31 -11.45 0.18
C SER A 205 12.35 -10.96 -0.82
N PRO A 206 12.06 -11.00 -2.13
CA PRO A 206 13.01 -10.52 -3.13
C PRO A 206 13.14 -9.01 -3.10
N SER A 207 14.33 -8.53 -3.47
CA SER A 207 14.58 -7.11 -3.69
C SER A 207 14.18 -6.74 -5.13
N PHE A 208 13.39 -5.68 -5.27
CA PHE A 208 13.00 -5.12 -6.58
C PHE A 208 13.76 -3.84 -6.92
N ASP A 209 14.85 -3.55 -6.22
CA ASP A 209 15.67 -2.39 -6.57
C ASP A 209 16.35 -2.62 -7.92
N ASN A 210 16.06 -1.74 -8.88
CA ASN A 210 16.57 -1.79 -10.26
C ASN A 210 16.29 -3.10 -11.03
N VAL A 211 15.34 -3.93 -10.55
CA VAL A 211 14.92 -5.15 -11.25
C VAL A 211 13.83 -4.82 -12.26
N LEU A 212 14.14 -4.99 -13.55
CA LEU A 212 13.20 -4.81 -14.66
C LEU A 212 12.36 -3.52 -14.56
N PRO A 213 12.98 -2.34 -14.40
CA PRO A 213 12.29 -1.11 -13.98
C PRO A 213 11.23 -0.62 -14.98
N ARG A 214 11.32 -1.03 -16.25
CA ARG A 214 10.31 -0.72 -17.27
C ARG A 214 9.14 -1.71 -17.29
N TYR A 215 9.32 -2.91 -16.74
CA TYR A 215 8.36 -4.01 -16.83
C TYR A 215 7.61 -4.27 -15.53
N LEU A 216 8.12 -3.78 -14.40
CA LEU A 216 7.55 -4.05 -13.08
C LEU A 216 7.16 -2.77 -12.35
N PHE A 217 6.09 -2.87 -11.58
CA PHE A 217 5.74 -1.91 -10.56
C PHE A 217 5.37 -2.66 -9.27
N LEU A 218 6.07 -2.37 -8.18
CA LEU A 218 5.77 -2.98 -6.88
C LEU A 218 4.46 -2.39 -6.34
N GLN A 219 3.41 -3.20 -6.27
CA GLN A 219 2.07 -2.74 -5.93
C GLN A 219 1.33 -3.81 -5.13
N ASN A 220 0.81 -3.43 -3.97
CA ASN A 220 0.02 -4.33 -3.14
C ASN A 220 -1.22 -4.80 -3.92
N LEU A 221 -1.63 -6.06 -3.71
CA LEU A 221 -2.78 -6.68 -4.39
C LEU A 221 -4.05 -5.79 -4.39
N PRO A 222 -4.51 -5.24 -3.25
CA PRO A 222 -5.70 -4.38 -3.25
C PRO A 222 -5.51 -3.10 -4.06
N SER A 223 -4.29 -2.54 -4.07
CA SER A 223 -3.99 -1.35 -4.87
C SER A 223 -4.00 -1.63 -6.37
N ALA A 224 -3.64 -2.83 -6.82
CA ALA A 224 -3.76 -3.25 -8.22
C ALA A 224 -5.22 -3.56 -8.57
N LEU A 225 -5.99 -4.14 -7.65
CA LEU A 225 -7.41 -4.41 -7.82
C LEU A 225 -8.25 -3.14 -8.11
N VAL A 226 -7.93 -2.01 -7.47
CA VAL A 226 -8.69 -0.75 -7.62
C VAL A 226 -8.91 -0.33 -9.07
N THR A 227 -7.90 -0.46 -9.92
CA THR A 227 -7.97 -0.04 -11.32
C THR A 227 -8.73 -1.04 -12.19
N HIS A 228 -8.69 -2.33 -11.84
CA HIS A 228 -9.57 -3.34 -12.43
C HIS A 228 -11.04 -3.09 -12.05
N VAL A 229 -11.33 -2.73 -10.80
CA VAL A 229 -12.68 -2.36 -10.35
C VAL A 229 -13.20 -1.09 -11.04
N LEU A 230 -12.31 -0.11 -11.26
CA LEU A 230 -12.59 1.10 -12.04
C LEU A 230 -12.95 0.76 -13.49
N ASN A 231 -12.31 -0.27 -14.06
CA ASN A 231 -12.54 -0.78 -15.40
C ASN A 231 -12.51 0.31 -16.49
N PRO A 232 -11.39 1.06 -16.62
CA PRO A 232 -11.26 2.10 -17.63
C PRO A 232 -11.22 1.49 -19.04
N GLN A 233 -11.89 2.12 -20.00
CA GLN A 233 -11.90 1.66 -21.40
C GLN A 233 -10.97 2.52 -22.28
N PRO A 234 -10.36 1.94 -23.32
CA PRO A 234 -9.62 2.70 -24.32
C PRO A 234 -10.46 3.86 -24.90
N GLY A 235 -9.88 5.05 -24.95
CA GLY A 235 -10.51 6.26 -25.48
C GLY A 235 -11.25 7.12 -24.44
N GLU A 236 -11.46 6.62 -23.22
CA GLU A 236 -12.12 7.39 -22.15
C GLU A 236 -11.20 8.47 -21.55
N LYS A 237 -11.83 9.44 -20.88
CA LYS A 237 -11.17 10.48 -20.09
C LYS A 237 -11.31 10.18 -18.60
N ILE A 238 -10.18 9.85 -17.96
CA ILE A 238 -10.12 9.38 -16.58
C ILE A 238 -9.40 10.41 -15.70
N LEU A 239 -9.90 10.64 -14.48
CA LEU A 239 -9.22 11.49 -13.48
C LEU A 239 -8.80 10.67 -12.25
N ASP A 240 -7.56 10.81 -11.82
CA ASP A 240 -7.01 10.36 -10.54
C ASP A 240 -6.68 11.60 -9.69
N LEU A 241 -7.53 11.87 -8.69
CA LEU A 241 -7.48 13.10 -7.87
C LEU A 241 -6.27 13.16 -6.93
N CYS A 242 -5.69 12.01 -6.57
CA CYS A 242 -4.64 11.86 -5.56
C CYS A 242 -3.63 10.82 -6.04
N ALA A 243 -3.01 11.12 -7.18
CA ALA A 243 -2.37 10.14 -8.03
C ALA A 243 -1.01 9.63 -7.53
N ALA A 244 -0.30 10.38 -6.68
CA ALA A 244 1.10 10.08 -6.42
C ALA A 244 1.33 8.81 -5.60
N PRO A 245 2.36 8.00 -5.92
CA PRO A 245 3.42 8.25 -6.91
C PRO A 245 3.10 7.77 -8.34
N GLY A 246 1.84 7.52 -8.68
CA GLY A 246 1.39 7.15 -10.02
C GLY A 246 1.16 5.66 -10.24
N GLY A 247 1.13 4.85 -9.18
CA GLY A 247 0.97 3.39 -9.30
C GLY A 247 -0.37 2.99 -9.91
N LYS A 248 -1.47 3.59 -9.45
CA LYS A 248 -2.82 3.37 -10.01
C LYS A 248 -2.98 4.11 -11.34
N THR A 249 -2.49 5.35 -11.44
CA THR A 249 -2.51 6.14 -12.68
C THR A 249 -1.86 5.43 -13.86
N THR A 250 -0.64 4.91 -13.68
CA THR A 250 0.07 4.16 -14.74
C THR A 250 -0.60 2.83 -15.06
N HIS A 251 -1.30 2.23 -14.09
CA HIS A 251 -2.07 1.02 -14.31
C HIS A 251 -3.34 1.30 -15.10
N ILE A 252 -4.06 2.40 -14.83
CA ILE A 252 -5.20 2.87 -15.62
C ILE A 252 -4.79 3.05 -17.09
N ALA A 253 -3.71 3.79 -17.35
CA ALA A 253 -3.21 4.00 -18.71
C ALA A 253 -2.82 2.70 -19.40
N ALA A 254 -2.20 1.75 -18.69
CA ALA A 254 -1.86 0.44 -19.24
C ALA A 254 -3.11 -0.40 -19.60
N LEU A 255 -4.16 -0.37 -18.76
CA LEU A 255 -5.44 -1.05 -19.04
C LEU A 255 -6.19 -0.44 -20.24
N MET A 256 -6.00 0.85 -20.46
CA MET A 256 -6.53 1.56 -21.64
C MET A 256 -5.66 1.40 -22.89
N HIS A 257 -4.61 0.58 -22.85
CA HIS A 257 -3.62 0.42 -23.93
C HIS A 257 -2.99 1.76 -24.37
N ASP A 258 -2.80 2.67 -23.42
CA ASP A 258 -2.33 4.05 -23.64
C ASP A 258 -3.19 4.84 -24.66
N GLN A 259 -4.45 4.44 -24.88
CA GLN A 259 -5.42 5.13 -25.73
C GLN A 259 -6.47 5.85 -24.87
N GLY A 260 -6.60 7.17 -25.03
CA GLY A 260 -7.48 8.01 -24.21
C GLY A 260 -6.70 9.05 -23.43
N GLU A 261 -7.27 9.57 -22.35
CA GLU A 261 -6.66 10.64 -21.55
C GLU A 261 -6.71 10.32 -20.05
N VAL A 262 -5.54 10.33 -19.39
CA VAL A 262 -5.42 10.10 -17.95
C VAL A 262 -4.93 11.37 -17.24
N ILE A 263 -5.92 12.08 -16.72
CA ILE A 263 -5.95 13.03 -15.60
C ILE A 263 -5.18 12.67 -14.33
N ALA A 264 -3.92 13.06 -14.10
CA ALA A 264 -3.26 12.79 -12.81
C ALA A 264 -3.04 14.07 -12.00
N MET A 265 -3.54 14.14 -10.76
CA MET A 265 -3.31 15.29 -9.87
C MET A 265 -2.71 14.89 -8.54
N ASP A 266 -1.80 15.72 -8.03
CA ASP A 266 -1.34 15.68 -6.65
C ASP A 266 -0.99 17.10 -6.18
N LYS A 267 -1.08 17.35 -4.88
CA LYS A 267 -0.83 18.68 -4.30
C LYS A 267 0.66 19.02 -4.21
N ILE A 268 1.54 18.02 -4.19
CA ILE A 268 2.97 18.20 -3.93
C ILE A 268 3.77 18.08 -5.23
N PHE A 269 4.50 19.13 -5.59
CA PHE A 269 5.29 19.18 -6.83
C PHE A 269 6.24 17.99 -7.01
N SER A 270 7.03 17.65 -5.97
CA SER A 270 7.98 16.51 -6.04
C SER A 270 7.30 15.16 -6.27
N LYS A 271 6.06 15.01 -5.80
CA LYS A 271 5.23 13.83 -6.02
C LYS A 271 4.70 13.78 -7.45
N VAL A 272 4.32 14.91 -8.04
CA VAL A 272 3.93 15.02 -9.45
C VAL A 272 5.08 14.70 -10.38
N GLU A 273 6.28 15.19 -10.09
CA GLU A 273 7.48 14.82 -10.85
C GLU A 273 7.73 13.31 -10.77
N LYS A 274 7.43 12.66 -9.64
CA LYS A 274 7.51 11.21 -9.55
C LYS A 274 6.47 10.48 -10.41
N ILE A 275 5.25 11.01 -10.52
CA ILE A 275 4.23 10.48 -11.45
C ILE A 275 4.77 10.55 -12.88
N LYS A 276 5.29 11.71 -13.31
CA LYS A 276 5.86 11.90 -14.66
C LYS A 276 7.02 10.95 -14.94
N GLN A 277 7.95 10.81 -13.98
CA GLN A 277 9.07 9.87 -14.08
C GLN A 277 8.59 8.43 -14.26
N ASN A 278 7.59 7.99 -13.49
CA ASN A 278 7.05 6.65 -13.58
C ASN A 278 6.28 6.42 -14.90
N ALA A 279 5.50 7.40 -15.36
CA ALA A 279 4.81 7.36 -16.65
C ALA A 279 5.82 7.21 -17.81
N LEU A 280 6.86 8.03 -17.81
CA LEU A 280 7.94 7.97 -18.81
C LEU A 280 8.68 6.64 -18.77
N LEU A 281 9.05 6.16 -17.58
CA LEU A 281 9.77 4.90 -17.39
C LEU A 281 8.99 3.70 -17.95
N LEU A 282 7.68 3.69 -17.72
CA LEU A 282 6.76 2.65 -18.17
C LEU A 282 6.25 2.86 -19.60
N GLY A 283 6.64 3.95 -20.26
CA GLY A 283 6.34 4.23 -21.67
C GLY A 283 4.87 4.59 -21.93
N LEU A 284 4.23 5.32 -21.02
CA LEU A 284 2.82 5.71 -21.11
C LEU A 284 2.71 7.20 -21.40
N ASN A 285 2.03 7.56 -22.50
CA ASN A 285 1.95 8.92 -23.02
C ASN A 285 0.58 9.58 -22.84
N SER A 286 -0.48 8.80 -22.58
CA SER A 286 -1.83 9.28 -22.27
C SER A 286 -1.94 10.01 -20.92
N ILE A 287 -0.89 9.94 -20.08
CA ILE A 287 -0.87 10.51 -18.72
C ILE A 287 -0.42 11.96 -18.74
N ARG A 288 -1.27 12.86 -18.22
CA ARG A 288 -0.94 14.26 -17.97
C ARG A 288 -1.00 14.53 -16.48
N ALA A 289 0.13 14.93 -15.88
CA ALA A 289 0.25 15.08 -14.43
C ALA A 289 0.40 16.55 -14.01
N PHE A 290 -0.47 17.00 -13.10
CA PHE A 290 -0.54 18.39 -12.64
C PHE A 290 -0.35 18.53 -11.13
N CYS A 291 0.39 19.56 -10.73
CA CYS A 291 0.51 19.97 -9.33
C CYS A 291 -0.64 20.90 -8.96
N PHE A 292 -1.72 20.32 -8.43
CA PHE A 292 -2.97 21.05 -8.19
C PHE A 292 -3.70 20.53 -6.93
N ASP A 293 -4.43 21.40 -6.25
CA ASP A 293 -5.23 21.01 -5.09
C ASP A 293 -6.57 20.41 -5.55
N GLY A 294 -6.72 19.08 -5.42
CA GLY A 294 -7.92 18.36 -5.83
C GLY A 294 -9.22 18.87 -5.21
N THR A 295 -9.17 19.58 -4.07
CA THR A 295 -10.37 20.19 -3.45
C THR A 295 -10.90 21.40 -4.21
N LYS A 296 -10.11 21.93 -5.14
CA LYS A 296 -10.43 23.09 -5.98
C LYS A 296 -10.46 22.73 -7.47
N ALA A 297 -10.53 21.44 -7.80
CA ALA A 297 -10.43 20.95 -9.17
C ALA A 297 -11.64 21.28 -10.07
N VAL A 298 -12.72 21.79 -9.47
CA VAL A 298 -13.93 22.20 -10.19
C VAL A 298 -13.83 23.67 -10.57
N LYS A 299 -13.99 23.97 -11.86
CA LYS A 299 -13.99 25.33 -12.40
C LYS A 299 -15.29 26.03 -12.00
N LEU A 300 -15.19 27.11 -11.23
CA LEU A 300 -16.33 27.91 -10.75
C LEU A 300 -16.54 29.21 -11.55
N ASP A 301 -15.48 29.71 -12.20
CA ASP A 301 -15.47 31.01 -12.87
C ASP A 301 -15.34 30.85 -14.40
N MET A 302 -15.95 31.77 -15.16
CA MET A 302 -15.91 31.84 -16.63
C MET A 302 -14.59 32.42 -17.19
N VAL A 303 -13.47 32.26 -16.50
CA VAL A 303 -12.15 32.70 -17.01
C VAL A 303 -11.75 31.81 -18.20
N GLU A 304 -11.07 32.42 -19.18
CA GLU A 304 -10.61 31.82 -20.45
C GLU A 304 -10.25 30.34 -20.30
N ASP A 305 -10.69 29.54 -21.29
CA ASP A 305 -10.47 28.11 -21.31
C ASP A 305 -8.97 27.79 -21.38
N THR A 306 -8.40 27.38 -20.25
CA THR A 306 -7.15 26.64 -20.24
C THR A 306 -7.46 25.21 -20.70
N GLU A 307 -7.56 25.02 -22.02
CA GLU A 307 -7.89 23.73 -22.63
C GLU A 307 -7.02 22.61 -22.05
N GLY A 308 -7.65 21.72 -21.28
CA GLY A 308 -7.03 20.52 -20.75
C GLY A 308 -6.18 20.69 -19.47
N GLU A 309 -6.18 21.85 -18.82
CA GLU A 309 -5.49 22.05 -17.53
C GLU A 309 -6.49 22.27 -16.37
N PRO A 310 -6.14 21.92 -15.12
CA PRO A 310 -7.02 22.16 -13.97
C PRO A 310 -7.12 23.66 -13.63
N PRO A 311 -8.28 24.16 -13.17
CA PRO A 311 -9.49 23.41 -12.82
C PRO A 311 -10.35 23.03 -14.05
N PHE A 312 -11.13 21.95 -13.92
CA PHE A 312 -11.93 21.38 -15.00
C PHE A 312 -13.42 21.73 -14.86
N LEU A 313 -14.13 21.77 -16.00
CA LEU A 313 -15.59 21.93 -16.00
C LEU A 313 -16.28 20.76 -15.29
N PRO A 314 -17.44 20.99 -14.64
CA PRO A 314 -18.28 19.92 -14.13
C PRO A 314 -18.61 18.89 -15.21
N GLU A 315 -18.82 17.64 -14.79
CA GLU A 315 -19.30 16.56 -15.66
C GLU A 315 -18.45 16.33 -16.91
N SER A 316 -17.12 16.40 -16.77
CA SER A 316 -16.16 16.32 -17.89
C SER A 316 -15.38 15.01 -17.96
N PHE A 317 -15.45 14.15 -16.93
CA PHE A 317 -14.72 12.88 -16.86
C PHE A 317 -15.66 11.67 -16.92
N ASP A 318 -15.28 10.66 -17.71
CA ASP A 318 -16.03 9.41 -17.85
C ASP A 318 -15.88 8.53 -16.60
N ARG A 319 -14.68 8.53 -16.00
CA ARG A 319 -14.46 7.90 -14.69
C ARG A 319 -13.52 8.70 -13.83
N ILE A 320 -13.70 8.56 -12.51
CA ILE A 320 -12.85 9.19 -11.52
C ILE A 320 -12.40 8.15 -10.49
N LEU A 321 -11.10 8.14 -10.23
CA LEU A 321 -10.47 7.48 -9.11
C LEU A 321 -10.18 8.50 -8.01
N LEU A 322 -10.72 8.24 -6.83
CA LEU A 322 -10.37 8.93 -5.59
C LEU A 322 -9.65 7.95 -4.66
N ASP A 323 -8.34 7.80 -4.87
CA ASP A 323 -7.44 7.11 -3.93
C ASP A 323 -7.08 8.07 -2.78
N ALA A 324 -8.03 8.27 -1.88
CA ALA A 324 -7.99 9.40 -0.97
C ALA A 324 -6.83 9.31 0.03
N PRO A 325 -6.17 10.44 0.38
CA PRO A 325 -5.25 10.48 1.49
C PRO A 325 -5.99 10.04 2.76
N CYS A 326 -5.38 9.13 3.50
CA CYS A 326 -5.99 8.49 4.66
C CYS A 326 -4.96 8.26 5.75
N SER A 327 -5.42 7.77 6.89
CA SER A 327 -4.54 7.52 8.03
C SER A 327 -3.51 6.41 7.83
N GLY A 328 -3.67 5.56 6.80
CA GLY A 328 -2.71 4.50 6.48
C GLY A 328 -2.60 3.39 7.54
N MET A 329 -3.59 3.27 8.43
CA MET A 329 -3.57 2.28 9.53
C MET A 329 -3.64 0.83 9.05
N GLY A 330 -3.93 0.58 7.77
CA GLY A 330 -3.91 -0.74 7.15
C GLY A 330 -2.55 -1.17 6.61
N GLN A 331 -1.54 -0.28 6.59
CA GLN A 331 -0.23 -0.61 6.03
C GLN A 331 0.44 -1.79 6.76
N ARG A 332 1.08 -2.68 6.00
CA ARG A 332 1.81 -3.83 6.54
C ARG A 332 3.17 -4.05 5.84
N PRO A 333 4.23 -4.38 6.60
CA PRO A 333 4.28 -4.35 8.06
C PRO A 333 4.24 -2.90 8.58
N ASN A 334 3.59 -2.70 9.71
CA ASN A 334 3.62 -1.45 10.45
C ASN A 334 3.79 -1.76 11.94
N MET A 335 5.02 -1.64 12.42
CA MET A 335 5.35 -1.98 13.81
C MET A 335 4.98 -0.87 14.81
N ALA A 336 4.79 0.37 14.36
CA ALA A 336 4.46 1.49 15.23
C ALA A 336 3.85 2.68 14.50
N CYS A 337 2.89 3.32 15.15
CA CYS A 337 2.34 4.61 14.72
C CYS A 337 2.38 5.59 15.89
N THR A 338 3.14 6.68 15.73
CA THR A 338 3.30 7.72 16.75
C THR A 338 2.35 8.89 16.57
N TRP A 339 1.35 8.79 15.71
CA TRP A 339 0.39 9.85 15.45
C TRP A 339 -0.49 10.13 16.67
N SER A 340 -0.94 11.37 16.78
CA SER A 340 -1.99 11.78 17.71
C SER A 340 -3.37 11.42 17.15
N LEU A 341 -4.37 11.34 18.04
CA LEU A 341 -5.76 11.13 17.63
C LEU A 341 -6.26 12.23 16.69
N LYS A 342 -5.84 13.48 16.90
CA LYS A 342 -6.22 14.62 16.04
C LYS A 342 -5.69 14.45 14.62
N GLU A 343 -4.45 13.99 14.46
CA GLU A 343 -3.87 13.70 13.14
C GLU A 343 -4.64 12.57 12.44
N LEU A 344 -4.93 11.48 13.16
CA LEU A 344 -5.67 10.34 12.62
C LEU A 344 -7.10 10.71 12.20
N ALA A 345 -7.82 11.51 12.99
CA ALA A 345 -9.19 11.93 12.69
C ALA A 345 -9.27 13.09 11.66
N SER A 346 -8.15 13.69 11.24
CA SER A 346 -8.14 14.86 10.36
C SER A 346 -8.48 14.57 8.90
N TYR A 347 -8.49 13.30 8.48
CA TYR A 347 -8.67 12.91 7.08
C TYR A 347 -10.12 12.96 6.61
N GLN A 348 -11.10 12.66 7.47
CA GLN A 348 -12.52 12.59 7.08
C GLN A 348 -13.01 13.89 6.40
N PRO A 349 -12.76 15.11 6.93
CA PRO A 349 -13.17 16.35 6.27
C PRO A 349 -12.49 16.57 4.91
N LEU A 350 -11.20 16.23 4.78
CA LEU A 350 -10.47 16.34 3.52
C LEU A 350 -11.02 15.37 2.48
N GLN A 351 -11.23 14.11 2.86
CA GLN A 351 -11.83 13.08 2.01
C GLN A 351 -13.20 13.52 1.49
N ARG A 352 -14.07 14.09 2.35
CA ARG A 352 -15.38 14.61 1.93
C ARG A 352 -15.29 15.78 0.94
N LYS A 353 -14.30 16.66 1.08
CA LYS A 353 -14.05 17.76 0.11
C LYS A 353 -13.62 17.21 -1.25
N LEU A 354 -12.64 16.31 -1.26
CA LEU A 354 -12.17 15.65 -2.49
C LEU A 354 -13.29 14.84 -3.16
N PHE A 355 -14.09 14.12 -2.37
CA PHE A 355 -15.23 13.35 -2.86
C PHE A 355 -16.28 14.27 -3.49
N THR A 356 -16.57 15.41 -2.86
CA THR A 356 -17.52 16.40 -3.43
C THR A 356 -17.03 16.90 -4.80
N ALA A 357 -15.73 17.24 -4.92
CA ALA A 357 -15.14 17.63 -6.20
C ALA A 357 -15.21 16.50 -7.24
N ALA A 358 -14.95 15.25 -6.84
CA ALA A 358 -15.09 14.09 -7.71
C ALA A 358 -16.51 13.97 -8.29
N VAL A 359 -17.55 14.06 -7.46
CA VAL A 359 -18.94 13.94 -7.92
C VAL A 359 -19.34 15.05 -8.89
N GLN A 360 -18.84 16.27 -8.68
CA GLN A 360 -19.10 17.41 -9.56
C GLN A 360 -18.40 17.25 -10.91
N LEU A 361 -17.20 16.69 -10.96
CA LEU A 361 -16.44 16.46 -12.19
C LEU A 361 -16.90 15.23 -13.00
N LEU A 362 -17.66 14.33 -12.39
CA LEU A 362 -18.07 13.08 -13.00
C LEU A 362 -19.28 13.27 -13.93
N LYS A 363 -19.20 12.73 -15.16
CA LYS A 363 -20.32 12.68 -16.10
C LYS A 363 -21.51 11.88 -15.56
N PRO A 364 -22.75 12.15 -16.03
CA PRO A 364 -23.83 11.18 -15.93
C PRO A 364 -23.41 9.82 -16.51
N GLU A 365 -23.86 8.74 -15.89
CA GLU A 365 -23.47 7.35 -16.14
C GLU A 365 -21.97 7.05 -15.89
N GLY A 366 -21.19 8.04 -15.45
CA GLY A 366 -19.79 7.88 -15.11
C GLY A 366 -19.57 7.09 -13.82
N VAL A 367 -18.37 6.50 -13.71
CA VAL A 367 -17.97 5.67 -12.57
C VAL A 367 -17.04 6.45 -11.62
N LEU A 368 -17.34 6.40 -10.33
CA LEU A 368 -16.44 6.85 -9.26
C LEU A 368 -15.99 5.66 -8.43
N VAL A 369 -14.68 5.47 -8.32
CA VAL A 369 -14.10 4.54 -7.34
C VAL A 369 -13.43 5.32 -6.22
N TYR A 370 -13.90 5.10 -4.99
CA TYR A 370 -13.28 5.59 -3.77
C TYR A 370 -12.47 4.47 -3.13
N SER A 371 -11.19 4.71 -2.84
CA SER A 371 -10.34 3.74 -2.16
C SER A 371 -9.45 4.37 -1.09
N THR A 372 -9.13 3.58 -0.07
CA THR A 372 -8.17 3.96 0.97
C THR A 372 -7.35 2.75 1.43
N CYS A 373 -6.16 2.99 1.97
CA CYS A 373 -5.32 1.97 2.63
C CYS A 373 -5.38 2.04 4.16
N THR A 374 -6.53 2.47 4.69
CA THR A 374 -6.83 2.46 6.12
C THR A 374 -7.90 1.43 6.46
N ILE A 375 -8.19 1.30 7.74
CA ILE A 375 -9.10 0.32 8.32
C ILE A 375 -10.22 0.98 9.17
N THR A 376 -10.18 2.30 9.29
CA THR A 376 -11.08 3.09 10.15
C THR A 376 -12.46 3.20 9.51
N LEU A 377 -13.50 2.96 10.31
CA LEU A 377 -14.90 3.07 9.89
C LEU A 377 -15.21 4.50 9.38
N ALA A 378 -14.69 5.51 10.08
CA ALA A 378 -14.86 6.93 9.78
C ALA A 378 -14.34 7.38 8.40
N GLU A 379 -13.33 6.69 7.85
CA GLU A 379 -12.75 6.98 6.54
C GLU A 379 -13.27 6.01 5.46
N ASN A 380 -14.09 5.02 5.83
CA ASN A 380 -14.53 3.94 4.94
C ASN A 380 -16.06 3.89 4.86
N GLU A 381 -16.72 3.02 5.61
CA GLU A 381 -18.16 2.80 5.51
C GLU A 381 -18.97 4.06 5.88
N GLU A 382 -18.50 4.88 6.83
CA GLU A 382 -19.14 6.17 7.14
C GLU A 382 -19.07 7.16 5.97
N GLN A 383 -18.00 7.10 5.16
CA GLN A 383 -17.86 7.93 3.97
C GLN A 383 -18.82 7.47 2.87
N VAL A 384 -19.04 6.16 2.74
CA VAL A 384 -20.06 5.61 1.83
C VAL A 384 -21.46 6.02 2.25
N ALA A 385 -21.81 5.85 3.53
CA ALA A 385 -23.12 6.24 4.05
C ALA A 385 -23.38 7.75 3.87
N TRP A 386 -22.37 8.58 4.17
CA TRP A 386 -22.43 10.02 3.94
C TRP A 386 -22.59 10.36 2.46
N ALA A 387 -21.85 9.70 1.57
CA ALA A 387 -21.91 9.96 0.13
C ALA A 387 -23.29 9.61 -0.45
N LEU A 388 -23.85 8.45 -0.09
CA LEU A 388 -25.19 8.03 -0.53
C LEU A 388 -26.29 8.97 0.00
N THR A 389 -26.11 9.54 1.18
CA THR A 389 -27.05 10.52 1.75
C THR A 389 -26.92 11.89 1.09
N LYS A 390 -25.68 12.38 0.93
CA LYS A 390 -25.41 13.74 0.41
C LYS A 390 -25.61 13.85 -1.10
N PHE A 391 -25.35 12.77 -1.83
CA PHE A 391 -25.43 12.73 -3.29
C PHE A 391 -26.43 11.66 -3.74
N PRO A 392 -27.75 11.99 -3.79
CA PRO A 392 -28.77 11.05 -4.25
C PRO A 392 -28.61 10.62 -5.72
N CYS A 393 -27.79 11.34 -6.49
CA CYS A 393 -27.43 10.97 -7.85
C CYS A 393 -26.44 9.79 -7.91
N LEU A 394 -25.79 9.43 -6.81
CA LEU A 394 -24.89 8.30 -6.75
C LEU A 394 -25.63 7.03 -6.31
N GLN A 395 -25.31 5.94 -6.99
CA GLN A 395 -25.75 4.61 -6.60
C GLN A 395 -24.54 3.71 -6.38
N LEU A 396 -24.52 2.97 -5.28
CA LEU A 396 -23.49 1.97 -4.99
C LEU A 396 -23.62 0.81 -5.99
N GLN A 397 -22.48 0.34 -6.50
CA GLN A 397 -22.41 -0.69 -7.53
C GLN A 397 -21.61 -1.91 -7.07
N PRO A 398 -21.97 -3.13 -7.54
CA PRO A 398 -21.12 -4.30 -7.37
C PRO A 398 -19.78 -4.11 -8.10
N GLN A 399 -18.78 -4.89 -7.66
CA GLN A 399 -17.40 -4.77 -8.12
C GLN A 399 -16.92 -6.09 -8.70
N GLU A 400 -16.23 -6.02 -9.83
CA GLU A 400 -15.60 -7.17 -10.46
C GLU A 400 -14.12 -6.84 -10.74
N PRO A 401 -13.18 -7.72 -10.36
CA PRO A 401 -13.40 -8.92 -9.54
C PRO A 401 -13.68 -8.58 -8.06
N HIS A 402 -14.33 -9.50 -7.34
CA HIS A 402 -14.60 -9.38 -5.89
C HIS A 402 -13.67 -10.30 -5.09
N ILE A 403 -12.59 -9.75 -4.56
CA ILE A 403 -11.50 -10.47 -3.87
C ILE A 403 -11.55 -10.25 -2.35
N GLY A 404 -11.88 -9.01 -1.94
CA GLY A 404 -11.95 -8.60 -0.54
C GLY A 404 -13.07 -9.30 0.25
N GLY A 405 -13.18 -8.98 1.53
CA GLY A 405 -14.40 -9.26 2.29
C GLY A 405 -15.45 -8.16 2.08
N GLU A 406 -16.64 -8.37 2.62
CA GLU A 406 -17.68 -7.34 2.69
C GLU A 406 -17.32 -6.19 3.63
N GLY A 407 -18.04 -5.08 3.52
CA GLY A 407 -17.88 -3.91 4.40
C GLY A 407 -18.16 -4.23 5.87
N MET A 408 -17.55 -3.46 6.77
CA MET A 408 -17.74 -3.58 8.21
C MET A 408 -19.04 -2.92 8.69
N ARG A 409 -19.74 -3.57 9.62
CA ARG A 409 -20.95 -3.01 10.28
C ARG A 409 -20.59 -1.82 11.18
N GLY A 410 -21.54 -0.90 11.34
CA GLY A 410 -21.42 0.28 12.23
C GLY A 410 -21.65 1.63 11.55
N ALA A 411 -21.81 1.66 10.23
CA ALA A 411 -22.15 2.88 9.47
C ALA A 411 -23.65 3.00 9.13
N GLY A 412 -24.50 2.06 9.60
CA GLY A 412 -25.91 2.02 9.24
C GLY A 412 -26.23 1.60 7.80
N LEU A 413 -25.28 0.97 7.10
CA LEU A 413 -25.49 0.41 5.76
C LEU A 413 -26.24 -0.93 5.83
N SER A 414 -27.07 -1.23 4.83
CA SER A 414 -27.76 -2.53 4.73
C SER A 414 -26.78 -3.66 4.41
N CYS A 415 -27.19 -4.91 4.63
CA CYS A 415 -26.35 -6.07 4.31
C CYS A 415 -26.04 -6.17 2.80
N GLU A 416 -26.97 -5.77 1.94
CA GLU A 416 -26.79 -5.73 0.49
C GLU A 416 -25.76 -4.67 0.10
N GLN A 417 -25.80 -3.50 0.75
CA GLN A 417 -24.80 -2.45 0.53
C GLN A 417 -23.41 -2.89 1.00
N LEU A 418 -23.30 -3.53 2.18
CA LEU A 418 -22.01 -4.03 2.68
C LEU A 418 -21.38 -5.06 1.74
N LYS A 419 -22.18 -5.94 1.12
CA LYS A 419 -21.71 -6.94 0.14
C LYS A 419 -21.20 -6.34 -1.17
N GLN A 420 -21.57 -5.09 -1.49
CA GLN A 420 -21.06 -4.38 -2.66
C GLN A 420 -19.72 -3.67 -2.40
N LEU A 421 -19.31 -3.57 -1.14
CA LEU A 421 -18.01 -3.02 -0.75
C LEU A 421 -16.94 -4.12 -0.75
N GLN A 422 -15.68 -3.72 -0.93
CA GLN A 422 -14.54 -4.61 -0.72
C GLN A 422 -13.65 -4.08 0.38
N ARG A 423 -13.60 -4.80 1.50
CA ARG A 423 -12.72 -4.51 2.64
C ARG A 423 -11.72 -5.64 2.82
N PHE A 424 -10.45 -5.30 2.85
CA PHE A 424 -9.35 -6.22 3.12
C PHE A 424 -9.04 -6.19 4.61
N ASP A 425 -9.23 -7.33 5.27
CA ASP A 425 -8.99 -7.50 6.70
C ASP A 425 -7.69 -8.29 6.93
N PRO A 426 -6.63 -7.65 7.46
CA PRO A 426 -5.39 -8.34 7.80
C PRO A 426 -5.54 -9.52 8.76
N SER A 427 -6.62 -9.56 9.54
CA SER A 427 -6.92 -10.62 10.51
C SER A 427 -7.80 -11.74 9.97
N ALA A 428 -8.11 -11.73 8.66
CA ALA A 428 -9.01 -12.71 8.04
C ALA A 428 -8.51 -14.16 8.09
N VAL A 429 -7.19 -14.37 8.10
CA VAL A 429 -6.55 -15.68 8.17
C VAL A 429 -5.39 -15.64 9.17
N PRO A 430 -5.05 -16.77 9.83
CA PRO A 430 -3.87 -16.83 10.69
C PRO A 430 -2.59 -16.44 9.95
N LEU A 431 -1.63 -15.83 10.65
CA LEU A 431 -0.31 -15.53 10.08
C LEU A 431 0.38 -16.85 9.67
N PRO A 432 0.80 -16.98 8.40
CA PRO A 432 1.49 -18.18 7.93
C PRO A 432 2.96 -18.15 8.39
N ASP A 433 3.44 -19.27 8.92
CA ASP A 433 4.86 -19.52 9.17
C ASP A 433 5.40 -20.32 7.96
N THR A 434 5.74 -19.62 6.87
CA THR A 434 6.12 -20.25 5.59
C THR A 434 7.61 -20.59 5.57
N ASP A 435 7.92 -21.85 5.31
CA ASP A 435 9.27 -22.39 5.08
C ASP A 435 9.35 -23.10 3.72
N MET A 436 10.52 -23.66 3.40
CA MET A 436 10.71 -24.32 2.09
C MET A 436 9.92 -25.61 1.94
N ASP A 437 9.67 -26.33 3.03
CA ASP A 437 8.95 -27.60 3.01
C ASP A 437 7.45 -27.35 2.81
N SER A 438 6.89 -26.41 3.57
CA SER A 438 5.51 -25.96 3.38
C SER A 438 5.25 -25.37 1.99
N LEU A 439 6.21 -24.67 1.37
CA LEU A 439 6.07 -24.19 -0.01
C LEU A 439 6.02 -25.31 -1.05
N ARG A 440 6.75 -26.42 -0.84
CA ARG A 440 6.75 -27.57 -1.75
C ARG A 440 5.44 -28.35 -1.68
N GLU A 441 4.83 -28.40 -0.50
CA GLU A 441 3.58 -29.12 -0.25
C GLU A 441 2.33 -28.24 -0.47
N ALA A 442 2.48 -26.92 -0.57
CA ALA A 442 1.38 -26.00 -0.72
C ALA A 442 0.64 -26.16 -2.05
N ARG A 443 -0.68 -26.34 -1.97
CA ARG A 443 -1.56 -26.32 -3.14
C ARG A 443 -1.68 -24.90 -3.68
N ARG A 444 -1.78 -24.77 -5.01
CA ARG A 444 -1.92 -23.45 -5.68
C ARG A 444 -3.11 -22.65 -5.17
N GLU A 445 -4.25 -23.29 -4.93
CA GLU A 445 -5.47 -22.64 -4.44
C GLU A 445 -5.30 -22.06 -3.03
N ASP A 446 -4.58 -22.77 -2.14
CA ASP A 446 -4.29 -22.29 -0.79
C ASP A 446 -3.39 -21.05 -0.82
N MET A 447 -2.39 -21.04 -1.71
CA MET A 447 -1.53 -19.87 -1.92
C MET A 447 -2.32 -18.66 -2.46
N LEU A 448 -3.22 -18.88 -3.42
CA LEU A 448 -4.08 -17.80 -3.95
C LEU A 448 -5.02 -17.26 -2.86
N ARG A 449 -5.65 -18.15 -2.08
CA ARG A 449 -6.51 -17.75 -0.95
C ARG A 449 -5.72 -16.93 0.08
N LEU A 450 -4.49 -17.34 0.36
CA LEU A 450 -3.61 -16.66 1.31
C LEU A 450 -3.18 -15.28 0.78
N ALA A 451 -2.82 -15.16 -0.50
CA ALA A 451 -2.51 -13.88 -1.15
C ALA A 451 -3.71 -12.90 -1.10
N ASN A 452 -4.93 -13.41 -1.26
CA ASN A 452 -6.15 -12.61 -1.25
C ASN A 452 -6.54 -12.14 0.15
N LYS A 453 -6.29 -12.96 1.18
CA LYS A 453 -6.71 -12.67 2.57
C LYS A 453 -5.62 -12.04 3.42
N ASP A 454 -4.39 -12.54 3.37
CA ASP A 454 -3.26 -12.01 4.15
C ASP A 454 -2.57 -10.84 3.43
N SER A 455 -3.30 -9.74 3.32
CA SER A 455 -2.86 -8.51 2.64
C SER A 455 -2.87 -7.31 3.59
N ILE A 456 -2.58 -6.12 3.06
CA ILE A 456 -2.74 -4.87 3.80
C ILE A 456 -4.23 -4.59 4.10
N GLY A 457 -4.49 -3.78 5.12
CA GLY A 457 -5.81 -3.19 5.32
C GLY A 457 -6.13 -2.22 4.17
N PHE A 458 -7.28 -2.42 3.53
CA PHE A 458 -7.67 -1.65 2.34
C PHE A 458 -9.19 -1.63 2.19
N PHE A 459 -9.70 -0.62 1.50
CA PHE A 459 -11.13 -0.43 1.26
C PHE A 459 -11.39 0.08 -0.16
N ILE A 460 -12.42 -0.44 -0.82
CA ILE A 460 -12.87 -0.04 -2.16
C ILE A 460 -14.40 0.08 -2.17
N ALA A 461 -14.89 1.22 -2.64
CA ALA A 461 -16.30 1.47 -2.92
C ALA A 461 -16.45 1.99 -4.36
N LYS A 462 -17.41 1.44 -5.11
CA LYS A 462 -17.70 1.82 -6.50
C LYS A 462 -19.10 2.43 -6.59
N PHE A 463 -19.18 3.56 -7.27
CA PHE A 463 -20.41 4.29 -7.50
C PHE A 463 -20.60 4.56 -8.99
N ILE A 464 -21.86 4.63 -9.42
CA ILE A 464 -22.27 5.20 -10.70
C ILE A 464 -23.10 6.46 -10.44
N LYS A 465 -22.97 7.45 -11.31
CA LYS A 465 -23.80 8.67 -11.26
C LYS A 465 -24.99 8.53 -12.19
N CYS A 466 -26.20 8.43 -11.65
CA CYS A 466 -27.41 8.14 -12.45
C CYS A 466 -27.99 9.37 -13.17
N LYS A 467 -27.69 10.59 -12.68
CA LYS A 467 -28.25 11.85 -13.21
C LYS A 467 -27.23 12.97 -13.09
N SER A 468 -27.37 13.98 -13.94
CA SER A 468 -26.65 15.25 -13.81
C SER A 468 -26.98 15.93 -12.48
N THR A 469 -25.98 16.61 -11.89
CA THR A 469 -26.06 17.25 -10.56
C THR A 469 -26.49 18.71 -10.60
#